data_AF-A0A954UMG0-F1
#
_entry.id   AF-A0A954UMG0-F1
#
_cell.length_a   1.000
_cell.length_b   1.000
_cell.length_c   1.000
_cell.angle_alpha   90.00
_cell.angle_beta   90.00
_cell.angle_gamma   90.00
#
_symmetry.space_group_name_H-M   'P 1'
#
loop_
_entity.id
_entity.type
_entity.pdbx_description
1 polymer ?
#
loop_
_entity_poly.entity_id
_entity_poly.type
_entity_poly.pdbx_seq_one_letter_code
_entity_poly.pdbx_strand_id
1 'polypeptide(L)' 'IQSHTIDSPVNNGLRESRGMLPEFDGVAEVWFDSEEALINGMSSPEGQKLAAALLEDESKFVDHSKSSAFIVEEHEL' A
#
# COMPACT_ATOMS: atom_id res chain seq x y z
N ILE A 1 -6.48 -0.88 -7.48
CA ILE A 1 -5.65 -1.53 -8.52
C ILE A 1 -4.34 -1.89 -7.84
N GLN A 2 -3.81 -3.11 -8.04
CA GLN A 2 -2.56 -3.55 -7.42
C GLN A 2 -1.49 -3.75 -8.49
N SER A 3 -0.26 -3.35 -8.19
CA SER A 3 0.91 -3.56 -9.05
C SER A 3 1.81 -4.60 -8.39
N HIS A 4 2.02 -5.73 -9.04
CA HIS A 4 2.91 -6.79 -8.55
C HIS A 4 4.33 -6.57 -9.02
N THR A 5 5.29 -6.90 -8.16
CA THR A 5 6.68 -6.91 -8.56
C THR A 5 6.92 -8.01 -9.59
N ILE A 6 7.66 -7.68 -10.65
CA ILE A 6 8.05 -8.63 -11.69
C ILE A 6 9.44 -9.20 -11.39
N ASP A 7 9.66 -10.47 -11.75
CA ASP A 7 11.00 -11.04 -11.73
C ASP A 7 11.81 -10.49 -12.91
N SER A 8 12.73 -9.56 -12.62
CA SER A 8 13.55 -8.88 -13.61
C SER A 8 14.97 -8.68 -13.10
N PRO A 9 16.01 -9.02 -13.90
CA PRO A 9 17.40 -8.71 -13.55
C PRO A 9 17.64 -7.21 -13.30
N VAL A 10 16.81 -6.34 -13.88
CA VAL A 10 16.87 -4.89 -13.68
C VAL A 10 16.56 -4.52 -12.21
N ASN A 11 15.63 -5.22 -11.55
CA ASN A 11 15.28 -4.94 -10.15
C ASN A 11 16.47 -5.20 -9.22
N ASN A 12 17.16 -6.33 -9.42
CA ASN A 12 18.35 -6.67 -8.65
C ASN A 12 19.46 -5.61 -8.82
N GLY A 13 19.74 -5.20 -10.07
CA GLY A 13 20.72 -4.15 -10.33
C GLY A 13 20.36 -2.80 -9.70
N LEU A 14 19.09 -2.39 -9.76
CA LEU A 14 18.62 -1.15 -9.12
C LEU A 14 18.79 -1.16 -7.60
N ARG A 15 18.49 -2.30 -6.96
CA ARG A 15 18.62 -2.49 -5.51
C ARG A 15 20.08 -2.47 -5.05
N GLU A 16 20.91 -3.32 -5.68
CA GLU A 16 22.30 -3.52 -5.27
C GLU A 16 23.17 -2.27 -5.50
N SER A 17 22.95 -1.55 -6.60
CA SER A 17 23.72 -0.35 -6.93
C SER A 17 23.61 0.77 -5.90
N ARG A 18 22.56 0.76 -5.06
CA ARG A 18 22.28 1.79 -4.05
C ARG A 18 22.19 1.23 -2.62
N GLY A 19 22.47 -0.06 -2.42
CA GLY A 19 22.34 -0.72 -1.12
C GLY A 19 20.91 -0.66 -0.55
N MET A 20 19.90 -0.75 -1.42
CA MET A 20 18.49 -0.66 -1.03
C MET A 20 17.98 -1.96 -0.40
N LEU A 21 16.87 -1.85 0.32
CA LEU A 21 16.16 -3.00 0.90
C LEU A 21 15.58 -3.90 -0.20
N PRO A 22 15.26 -5.18 0.12
CA PRO A 22 14.47 -6.03 -0.76
C PRO A 22 13.14 -5.40 -1.17
N GLU A 23 12.69 -5.74 -2.37
CA GLU A 23 11.37 -5.41 -2.91
C GLU A 23 10.23 -6.03 -2.07
N PHE A 24 9.07 -5.39 -2.12
CA PHE A 24 7.81 -6.02 -1.74
C PHE A 24 7.27 -6.87 -2.90
N ASP A 25 6.36 -7.80 -2.62
CA ASP A 25 5.71 -8.61 -3.65
C ASP A 25 4.74 -7.80 -4.53
N GLY A 26 4.32 -6.63 -4.05
CA GLY A 26 3.52 -5.67 -4.79
C GLY A 26 3.27 -4.38 -4.01
N VAL A 27 2.60 -3.44 -4.66
CA VAL A 27 2.18 -2.15 -4.10
C VAL A 27 0.75 -1.82 -4.53
N ALA A 28 0.01 -1.18 -3.63
CA ALA A 28 -1.25 -0.55 -3.92
C ALA A 28 -1.20 0.88 -3.39
N GLU A 29 -1.75 1.81 -4.15
CA GLU A 29 -1.83 3.22 -3.77
C GLU A 29 -3.24 3.72 -4.03
N VAL A 30 -3.72 4.53 -3.09
CA VAL A 30 -5.08 5.08 -3.08
C VAL A 30 -5.00 6.57 -2.73
N TRP A 31 -5.76 7.38 -3.46
CA TRP A 31 -5.79 8.83 -3.28
C TRP A 31 -7.09 9.25 -2.61
N PHE A 32 -6.97 10.20 -1.69
CA PHE A 32 -8.08 10.86 -1.02
C PHE A 32 -7.92 12.37 -1.16
N ASP A 33 -9.03 13.10 -1.15
CA ASP A 33 -9.02 14.56 -1.29
C ASP A 33 -8.27 15.25 -0.14
N SER A 34 -8.28 14.65 1.06
CA SER A 34 -7.52 15.09 2.23
C SER A 34 -7.42 13.99 3.28
N GLU A 35 -6.50 14.15 4.24
CA GLU A 35 -6.42 13.27 5.42
C GLU A 35 -7.73 13.30 6.22
N GLU A 36 -8.38 14.46 6.33
CA GLU A 36 -9.68 14.60 7.00
C GLU A 36 -10.79 13.79 6.30
N ALA A 37 -10.81 13.80 4.96
CA ALA A 37 -11.77 13.01 4.18
C ALA A 37 -11.57 11.50 4.42
N LEU A 38 -10.32 11.04 4.49
CA LEU A 38 -9.97 9.67 4.84
C LEU A 38 -10.47 9.30 6.25
N ILE A 39 -10.14 10.11 7.27
CA ILE A 39 -10.54 9.87 8.67
C ILE A 39 -12.06 9.82 8.80
N ASN A 40 -12.77 10.77 8.20
CA ASN A 40 -14.23 10.83 8.23
C ASN A 40 -14.87 9.62 7.54
N GLY A 41 -14.33 9.22 6.38
CA GLY A 41 -14.76 8.02 5.67
C GLY A 41 -14.60 6.76 6.53
N MET A 42 -13.41 6.54 7.08
CA MET A 42 -13.08 5.37 7.92
C MET A 42 -13.83 5.34 9.25
N SER A 43 -14.18 6.50 9.81
CA SER A 43 -14.90 6.60 11.09
C SER A 43 -16.41 6.42 10.96
N SER A 44 -16.94 6.47 9.73
CA SER A 44 -18.37 6.25 9.48
C SER A 44 -18.76 4.78 9.70
N PRO A 45 -20.03 4.49 10.09
CA PRO A 45 -20.49 3.09 10.24
C PRO A 45 -20.35 2.26 8.95
N GLU A 46 -20.55 2.89 7.80
CA GLU A 46 -20.38 2.25 6.49
C GLU A 46 -18.90 1.98 6.19
N GLY A 47 -18.02 2.95 6.46
CA GLY A 47 -16.57 2.80 6.32
C GLY A 47 -16.00 1.70 7.21
N GLN A 48 -16.43 1.60 8.47
CA GLN A 48 -16.03 0.53 9.37
C GLN A 48 -16.46 -0.85 8.87
N LYS A 49 -17.69 -0.95 8.33
CA LYS A 49 -18.20 -2.20 7.75
C LYS A 49 -17.41 -2.61 6.51
N LEU A 50 -17.13 -1.65 5.62
CA LEU A 50 -16.33 -1.90 4.42
C LEU A 50 -14.89 -2.25 4.77
N ALA A 51 -14.27 -1.59 5.76
CA ALA A 51 -12.93 -1.89 6.23
C ALA A 51 -12.80 -3.31 6.77
N ALA A 52 -13.80 -3.79 7.52
CA ALA A 52 -13.82 -5.18 8.00
C ALA A 52 -13.90 -6.18 6.84
N ALA A 53 -14.75 -5.92 5.84
CA ALA A 53 -14.85 -6.76 4.64
C ALA A 53 -13.55 -6.74 3.81
N LEU A 54 -12.90 -5.58 3.70
CA LEU A 54 -11.62 -5.43 3.02
C LEU A 54 -10.53 -6.23 3.73
N LEU A 55 -10.43 -6.12 5.06
CA LEU A 55 -9.44 -6.84 5.86
C LEU A 55 -9.62 -8.37 5.73
N GLU A 56 -10.86 -8.85 5.77
CA GLU A 56 -11.15 -10.27 5.56
C GLU A 56 -10.70 -10.73 4.18
N ASP A 57 -10.97 -9.94 3.13
CA ASP A 57 -10.58 -10.29 1.78
C ASP A 57 -9.06 -10.25 1.58
N GLU A 58 -8.41 -9.17 2.02
CA GLU A 58 -6.96 -9.01 1.97
C GLU A 58 -6.22 -10.13 2.69
N SER A 59 -6.73 -10.60 3.84
CA SER A 59 -6.09 -11.67 4.60
C SER A 59 -5.91 -12.99 3.81
N LYS A 60 -6.62 -13.14 2.69
CA LYS A 60 -6.51 -14.31 1.78
C LYS A 60 -5.28 -14.24 0.88
N PHE A 61 -4.74 -13.04 0.62
CA PHE A 61 -3.67 -12.84 -0.37
C PHE A 61 -2.56 -11.86 0.06
N VAL A 62 -2.73 -11.12 1.16
CA VAL A 62 -1.73 -10.20 1.74
C VAL A 62 -1.24 -10.76 3.08
N ASP A 63 0.08 -10.87 3.24
CA ASP A 63 0.71 -11.11 4.55
C ASP A 63 0.93 -9.76 5.25
N HIS A 64 -0.04 -9.31 6.05
CA HIS A 64 0.03 -8.03 6.75
C HIS A 64 1.26 -7.93 7.67
N SER A 65 1.81 -9.05 8.16
CA SER A 65 2.99 -9.05 9.05
C SER A 65 4.30 -8.67 8.36
N LYS A 66 4.33 -8.78 7.02
CA LYS A 66 5.45 -8.39 6.15
C LYS A 66 5.18 -7.14 5.33
N SER A 67 4.03 -6.51 5.56
CA SER A 67 3.57 -5.34 4.81
C SER A 67 3.87 -4.05 5.57
N SER A 68 3.85 -2.92 4.86
CA SER A 68 3.92 -1.58 5.45
C SER A 68 2.85 -0.69 4.83
N ALA A 69 2.21 0.14 5.65
CA ALA A 69 1.19 1.10 5.23
C ALA A 69 1.47 2.45 5.90
N PHE A 70 1.36 3.52 5.13
CA PHE A 70 1.64 4.89 5.57
C PHE A 70 0.90 5.89 4.67
N ILE A 71 0.73 7.12 5.15
CA ILE A 71 0.14 8.23 4.40
C ILE A 71 1.26 9.15 3.93
N VAL A 72 1.13 9.67 2.71
CA VAL A 72 2.09 10.61 2.10
C VAL A 72 1.36 11.85 1.62
N GLU A 73 2.11 12.95 1.51
CA GLU A 73 1.69 14.19 0.85
C GLU A 73 2.69 14.49 -0.27
N GLU A 74 2.18 14.89 -1.43
CA GLU A 74 3.00 15.24 -2.59
C GLU A 74 3.65 16.61 -2.37
N HIS A 75 4.96 16.71 -2.61
CA HIS A 75 5.70 17.97 -2.57
C HIS A 75 6.28 18.29 -3.96
N GLU A 76 5.81 19.36 -4.59
CA GLU A 76 6.39 19.89 -5.83
C GLU A 76 7.64 20.71 -5.52
N LEU A 77 8.73 20.47 -6.26
CA LEU A 77 10.02 21.18 -6.14
C LEU A 77 10.22 22.21 -7.26
#